data_AF-A0A227P669-F1
#
_entry.id   AF-A0A227P669-F1
#
_cell.length_a   1.000
_cell.length_b   1.000
_cell.length_c   1.000
_cell.angle_alpha   90.00
_cell.angle_beta   90.00
_cell.angle_gamma   90.00
#
_symmetry.space_group_name_H-M   'P 1'
#
loop_
_entity.id
_entity.type
_entity.pdbx_description
1 polymer ?
#
loop_
_entity_poly.entity_id
_entity_poly.type
_entity_poly.pdbx_seq_one_letter_code
_entity_poly.pdbx_strand_id
1 'polypeptide(L)'
;MKKLFIATLLFIGIVSFAQDINQKPARDQKEKLTPEQRNEKHLKKLTSELSLDKKQQEQVKQLLAERSAKAEKFKNVEKDKTKPTDAEKAAFRKQMESEKAANDAKMKTILSADQYTKWTTLKKEHEGKGDHRGKRDMKSSQERDQEHLQKLTTELSLNADQQKKVSELLSDRSTKMEMLKKSRKDTGVPPTDAEKKAMKKQMEEDHKATDTKMKAILNADQYTKWTAIQKEHKDKMKDHKKDPKQ
;
A
#
# COMPACT_ATOMS: atom_id res chain seq x y z
N MET A 1 53.60 50.56 41.99
CA MET A 1 54.37 49.69 42.92
C MET A 1 53.49 48.53 43.37
N LYS A 2 54.09 47.34 43.36
CA LYS A 2 53.47 46.01 43.41
C LYS A 2 52.87 45.70 44.78
N LYS A 3 51.68 45.10 44.83
CA LYS A 3 51.20 44.31 45.99
C LYS A 3 50.40 43.10 45.47
N LEU A 4 50.69 41.97 46.10
CA LEU A 4 50.35 40.59 45.76
C LEU A 4 48.85 40.29 45.92
N PHE A 5 48.31 39.42 45.06
CA PHE A 5 47.07 38.69 45.33
C PHE A 5 47.30 37.19 45.09
N ILE A 6 47.24 36.43 46.19
CA ILE A 6 46.95 35.00 46.21
C ILE A 6 45.43 34.88 46.07
N ALA A 7 44.95 34.11 45.09
CA ALA A 7 43.56 33.71 45.01
C ALA A 7 43.44 32.35 44.31
N THR A 8 43.39 31.30 45.11
CA THR A 8 42.89 29.98 44.75
C THR A 8 41.39 30.13 44.42
N LEU A 9 41.01 30.00 43.14
CA LEU A 9 39.62 30.05 42.69
C LEU A 9 39.18 28.67 42.19
N LEU A 10 38.35 28.07 43.02
CA LEU A 10 37.54 26.87 42.82
C LEU A 10 36.36 27.26 41.92
N PHE A 11 36.00 26.48 40.88
CA PHE A 11 34.60 26.09 40.56
C PHE A 11 34.40 25.35 39.20
N ILE A 12 33.63 24.24 39.29
CA ILE A 12 32.63 23.67 38.35
C ILE A 12 33.16 23.22 36.97
N GLY A 13 32.94 22.01 36.44
CA GLY A 13 31.89 21.00 36.63
C GLY A 13 31.22 20.74 35.27
N ILE A 14 31.28 19.51 34.74
CA ILE A 14 30.49 19.05 33.56
C ILE A 14 30.22 17.55 33.78
N VAL A 15 29.08 17.18 34.37
CA VAL A 15 27.80 16.77 33.74
C VAL A 15 27.85 15.38 33.09
N SER A 16 27.06 14.47 33.69
CA SER A 16 26.65 13.17 33.19
C SER A 16 25.99 13.22 31.81
N PHE A 17 26.41 12.32 30.93
CA PHE A 17 25.58 11.80 29.85
C PHE A 17 25.73 10.27 29.78
N ALA A 18 24.95 9.57 30.59
CA ALA A 18 24.58 8.19 30.29
C ALA A 18 23.19 8.23 29.64
N GLN A 19 23.14 8.64 28.37
CA GLN A 19 21.93 8.49 27.56
C GLN A 19 21.77 7.02 27.18
N ASP A 20 20.85 6.38 27.89
CA ASP A 20 19.79 5.50 27.37
C ASP A 20 20.16 4.58 26.21
N ILE A 21 20.48 3.33 26.59
CA ILE A 21 20.61 2.15 25.74
C ILE A 21 19.21 1.76 25.25
N ASN A 22 18.65 2.49 24.29
CA ASN A 22 17.45 2.09 23.54
C ASN A 22 17.32 2.79 22.17
N GLN A 23 18.43 3.00 21.46
CA GLN A 23 18.36 3.30 20.03
C GLN A 23 18.29 2.00 19.24
N LYS A 24 17.11 1.73 18.67
CA LYS A 24 16.94 0.80 17.54
C LYS A 24 18.07 1.07 16.54
N PRO A 25 18.76 0.06 15.99
CA PRO A 25 19.82 0.28 15.03
C PRO A 25 19.29 1.18 13.93
N ALA A 26 19.99 2.29 13.69
CA ALA A 26 19.69 3.22 12.62
C ALA A 26 19.49 2.37 11.36
N ARG A 27 18.24 2.33 10.84
CA ARG A 27 18.00 1.81 9.49
C ARG A 27 19.04 2.47 8.61
N ASP A 28 19.88 1.65 7.97
CA ASP A 28 20.95 2.08 7.08
C ASP A 28 20.53 3.37 6.38
N GLN A 29 21.28 4.44 6.63
CA GLN A 29 21.16 5.68 5.88
C GLN A 29 21.54 5.36 4.44
N LYS A 30 20.62 4.77 3.67
CA LYS A 30 20.68 4.82 2.22
C LYS A 30 20.82 6.29 1.89
N GLU A 31 21.92 6.67 1.24
CA GLU A 31 22.14 8.03 0.77
C GLU A 31 20.86 8.50 0.09
N LYS A 32 20.23 9.51 0.69
CA LYS A 32 18.98 10.05 0.18
C LYS A 32 19.35 10.77 -1.11
N LEU A 33 19.14 10.10 -2.25
CA LEU A 33 19.24 10.74 -3.56
C LEU A 33 18.54 12.11 -3.53
N THR A 34 19.16 13.15 -4.09
CA THR A 34 18.49 14.46 -4.17
C THR A 34 17.23 14.36 -5.03
N PRO A 35 16.26 15.27 -4.89
CA PRO A 35 15.08 15.31 -5.77
C PRO A 35 15.46 15.26 -7.26
N GLU A 36 16.53 15.96 -7.65
CA GLU A 36 17.05 15.98 -9.01
C GLU A 36 17.57 14.61 -9.44
N GLN A 37 18.38 13.95 -8.60
CA GLN A 37 18.91 12.61 -8.89
C GLN A 37 17.79 11.55 -8.99
N ARG A 38 16.73 11.68 -8.18
CA ARG A 38 15.55 10.81 -8.28
C ARG A 38 14.80 11.04 -9.59
N ASN A 39 14.59 12.29 -9.97
CA ASN A 39 13.93 12.65 -11.22
C ASN A 39 14.73 12.15 -12.42
N GLU A 40 16.05 12.29 -12.41
CA GLU A 40 16.92 11.79 -13.47
C GLU A 40 16.87 10.26 -13.59
N LYS A 41 16.93 9.55 -12.47
CA LYS A 41 16.78 8.08 -12.46
C LYS A 41 15.43 7.65 -13.00
N HIS A 42 14.36 8.34 -12.61
CA HIS A 42 13.01 8.04 -13.08
C HIS A 42 12.86 8.33 -14.58
N LEU A 43 13.42 9.45 -15.06
CA LEU A 43 13.48 9.77 -16.48
C LEU A 43 14.21 8.68 -17.26
N LYS A 44 15.43 8.29 -16.83
CA LYS A 44 16.21 7.22 -17.49
C LYS A 44 15.41 5.91 -17.61
N LYS A 45 14.67 5.56 -16.55
CA LYS A 45 13.81 4.38 -16.56
C LYS A 45 12.67 4.51 -17.56
N LEU A 46 11.94 5.63 -17.55
CA LEU A 46 10.85 5.89 -18.51
C LEU A 46 11.37 5.94 -19.95
N THR A 47 12.54 6.53 -20.19
CA THR A 47 13.20 6.54 -21.50
C THR A 47 13.47 5.13 -21.99
N SER A 48 14.01 4.26 -21.14
CA SER A 48 14.28 2.86 -21.51
C SER A 48 13.00 2.07 -21.75
N GLU A 49 12.02 2.20 -20.85
CA GLU A 49 10.78 1.41 -20.92
C GLU A 49 9.85 1.87 -22.04
N LEU A 50 9.80 3.17 -22.35
CA LEU A 50 8.90 3.73 -23.36
C LEU A 50 9.61 4.12 -24.66
N SER A 51 10.93 3.96 -24.72
CA SER A 51 11.75 4.37 -25.86
C SER A 51 11.51 5.84 -26.25
N LEU A 52 11.59 6.74 -25.26
CA LEU A 52 11.29 8.17 -25.44
C LEU A 52 12.32 8.86 -26.35
N ASP A 53 11.85 9.71 -27.26
CA ASP A 53 12.73 10.57 -28.05
C ASP A 53 13.27 11.76 -27.24
N LYS A 54 14.21 12.54 -27.81
CA LYS A 54 14.85 13.67 -27.10
C LYS A 54 13.84 14.73 -26.65
N LYS A 55 12.87 15.06 -27.50
CA LYS A 55 11.84 16.08 -27.20
C LYS A 55 10.92 15.59 -26.08
N GLN A 56 10.51 14.32 -26.14
CA GLN A 56 9.71 13.68 -25.09
C GLN A 56 10.48 13.62 -23.77
N GLN A 57 11.77 13.29 -23.79
CA GLN A 57 12.60 13.27 -22.59
C GLN A 57 12.68 14.64 -21.91
N GLU A 58 12.83 15.72 -22.66
CA GLU A 58 12.83 17.08 -22.12
C GLU A 58 11.49 17.44 -21.47
N GLN A 59 10.37 17.13 -22.13
CA GLN A 59 9.03 17.39 -21.60
C GLN A 59 8.72 16.55 -20.35
N VAL A 60 9.10 15.25 -20.35
CA VAL A 60 8.95 14.38 -19.17
C VAL A 60 9.84 14.87 -18.03
N LYS A 61 11.07 15.33 -18.31
CA LYS A 61 11.98 15.89 -17.29
C LYS A 61 11.33 17.09 -16.58
N GLN A 62 10.74 18.02 -17.34
CA GLN A 62 10.02 19.17 -16.79
C GLN A 62 8.83 18.71 -15.93
N LEU A 63 8.03 17.76 -16.42
CA LEU A 63 6.90 17.19 -15.68
C LEU A 63 7.33 16.55 -14.35
N LEU A 64 8.45 15.83 -14.34
CA LEU A 64 9.01 15.22 -13.13
C LEU A 64 9.51 16.27 -12.12
N ALA A 65 10.17 17.32 -12.61
CA ALA A 65 10.60 18.44 -11.77
C ALA A 65 9.40 19.13 -11.10
N GLU A 66 8.37 19.48 -11.87
CA GLU A 66 7.12 20.08 -11.34
C GLU A 66 6.48 19.20 -10.26
N ARG A 67 6.33 17.90 -10.54
CA ARG A 67 5.76 16.93 -9.59
C ARG A 67 6.59 16.84 -8.32
N SER A 68 7.92 16.81 -8.45
CA SER A 68 8.82 16.72 -7.31
C SER A 68 8.76 17.97 -6.42
N ALA A 69 8.69 19.16 -7.02
CA ALA A 69 8.55 20.42 -6.29
C ALA A 69 7.22 20.50 -5.52
N LYS A 70 6.12 20.03 -6.13
CA LYS A 70 4.82 19.91 -5.43
C LYS A 70 4.88 18.92 -4.28
N ALA A 71 5.47 17.74 -4.50
CA ALA A 71 5.60 16.72 -3.45
C ALA A 71 6.43 17.21 -2.24
N GLU A 72 7.49 17.99 -2.46
CA GLU A 72 8.27 18.58 -1.37
C GLU A 72 7.47 19.63 -0.57
N LYS A 73 6.58 20.41 -1.23
CA LYS A 73 5.67 21.31 -0.52
C LYS A 73 4.74 20.54 0.43
N PHE A 74 4.16 19.42 -0.02
CA PHE A 74 3.31 18.60 0.83
C PHE A 74 4.06 17.94 1.99
N LYS A 75 5.27 17.42 1.76
CA LYS A 75 6.10 16.83 2.82
C LYS A 75 6.49 17.84 3.90
N ASN A 76 6.68 19.11 3.55
CA ASN A 76 7.04 20.14 4.51
C ASN A 76 5.83 20.60 5.35
N VAL A 77 4.61 20.53 4.80
CA VAL A 77 3.36 20.76 5.56
C VAL A 77 3.11 19.62 6.56
N GLU A 78 3.48 18.38 6.22
CA GLU A 78 3.28 17.20 7.09
C GLU A 78 4.31 17.06 8.24
N LYS A 79 5.32 17.94 8.30
CA LYS A 79 6.29 17.99 9.42
C LYS A 79 5.74 18.69 10.66
N ASP A 80 4.65 19.45 10.52
CA ASP A 80 3.87 19.91 11.66
C ASP A 80 3.06 18.73 12.21
N LYS A 81 3.40 18.32 13.44
CA LYS A 81 3.07 17.02 14.04
C LYS A 81 1.59 16.85 14.44
N THR A 82 0.65 17.47 13.74
CA THR A 82 -0.79 17.28 13.99
C THR A 82 -1.30 16.16 13.08
N LYS A 83 -1.94 15.15 13.66
CA LYS A 83 -2.61 14.11 12.87
C LYS A 83 -3.75 14.78 12.09
N PRO A 84 -3.80 14.67 10.74
CA PRO A 84 -4.89 15.26 9.97
C PRO A 84 -6.24 14.68 10.42
N THR A 85 -7.25 15.54 10.49
CA THR A 85 -8.66 15.14 10.67
C THR A 85 -9.14 14.32 9.47
N ASP A 86 -10.23 13.58 9.60
CA ASP A 86 -10.74 12.77 8.49
C ASP A 86 -11.23 13.62 7.31
N ALA A 87 -11.72 14.83 7.58
CA ALA A 87 -12.06 15.83 6.56
C ALA A 87 -10.82 16.31 5.79
N GLU A 88 -9.72 16.62 6.50
CA GLU A 88 -8.44 17.01 5.87
C GLU A 88 -7.84 15.86 5.06
N LYS A 89 -7.94 14.61 5.55
CA LYS A 89 -7.53 13.43 4.78
C LYS A 89 -8.34 13.27 3.50
N ALA A 90 -9.65 13.47 3.55
CA ALA A 90 -10.52 13.38 2.38
C ALA A 90 -10.20 14.48 1.35
N ALA A 91 -9.99 15.71 1.82
CA ALA A 91 -9.56 16.83 0.97
C ALA A 91 -8.19 16.55 0.32
N PHE A 92 -7.23 16.05 1.09
CA PHE A 92 -5.91 15.67 0.60
C PHE A 92 -5.99 14.55 -0.44
N ARG A 93 -6.83 13.52 -0.23
CA ARG A 93 -7.05 12.45 -1.21
C ARG A 93 -7.60 13.01 -2.52
N LYS A 94 -8.63 13.86 -2.45
CA LYS A 94 -9.22 14.51 -3.63
C LYS A 94 -8.18 15.36 -4.38
N GLN A 95 -7.34 16.08 -3.65
CA GLN A 95 -6.25 16.85 -4.23
C GLN A 95 -5.23 15.94 -4.94
N MET A 96 -4.82 14.84 -4.31
CA MET A 96 -3.90 13.87 -4.90
C MET A 96 -4.48 13.17 -6.14
N GLU A 97 -5.78 12.87 -6.16
CA GLU A 97 -6.47 12.31 -7.33
C GLU A 97 -6.51 13.30 -8.50
N SER A 98 -6.84 14.56 -8.22
CA SER A 98 -6.81 15.63 -9.22
C SER A 98 -5.40 15.83 -9.79
N GLU A 99 -4.38 15.82 -8.94
CA GLU A 99 -2.99 15.92 -9.40
C GLU A 99 -2.55 14.70 -10.22
N LYS A 100 -2.99 13.49 -9.85
CA LYS A 100 -2.77 12.29 -10.68
C LYS A 100 -3.41 12.45 -12.05
N ALA A 101 -4.67 12.87 -12.12
CA ALA A 101 -5.37 13.06 -13.38
C ALA A 101 -4.69 14.12 -14.26
N ALA A 102 -4.27 15.25 -13.67
CA ALA A 102 -3.55 16.30 -14.38
C ALA A 102 -2.19 15.81 -14.92
N ASN A 103 -1.45 15.04 -14.13
CA ASN A 103 -0.17 14.45 -14.57
C ASN A 103 -0.36 13.41 -15.68
N ASP A 104 -1.39 12.57 -15.56
CA ASP A 104 -1.73 11.58 -16.60
C ASP A 104 -2.11 12.27 -17.91
N ALA A 105 -2.86 13.37 -17.85
CA ALA A 105 -3.20 14.18 -19.02
C ALA A 105 -1.95 14.79 -19.67
N LYS A 106 -1.06 15.41 -18.88
CA LYS A 106 0.22 15.94 -19.38
C LYS A 106 1.07 14.83 -20.00
N MET A 107 1.16 13.66 -19.37
CA MET A 107 1.89 12.51 -19.91
C MET A 107 1.29 12.04 -21.24
N LYS A 108 -0.04 11.97 -21.34
CA LYS A 108 -0.74 11.61 -22.59
C LYS A 108 -0.44 12.57 -23.75
N THR A 109 -0.21 13.86 -23.47
CA THR A 109 0.15 14.84 -24.52
C THR A 109 1.60 14.71 -24.99
N ILE A 110 2.49 14.14 -24.17
CA ILE A 110 3.91 13.97 -24.49
C ILE A 110 4.16 12.65 -25.21
N LEU A 111 3.47 11.60 -24.80
CA LEU A 111 3.65 10.24 -25.32
C LEU A 111 2.84 10.00 -26.59
N SER A 112 3.33 9.12 -27.46
CA SER A 112 2.51 8.54 -28.53
C SER A 112 1.43 7.62 -27.96
N ALA A 113 0.46 7.22 -28.77
CA ALA A 113 -0.62 6.31 -28.35
C ALA A 113 -0.08 4.98 -27.80
N ASP A 114 0.91 4.38 -28.47
CA ASP A 114 1.51 3.10 -28.06
C ASP A 114 2.32 3.25 -26.77
N GLN A 115 3.10 4.33 -26.66
CA GLN A 115 3.88 4.64 -25.45
C GLN A 115 2.97 4.90 -24.25
N TYR A 116 1.85 5.61 -24.45
CA TYR A 116 0.87 5.86 -23.40
C TYR A 116 0.20 4.56 -22.94
N THR A 117 -0.12 3.66 -23.86
CA THR A 117 -0.68 2.34 -23.53
C THR A 117 0.31 1.50 -22.71
N LYS A 118 1.59 1.50 -23.09
CA LYS A 118 2.65 0.84 -22.31
C LYS A 118 2.82 1.48 -20.94
N TRP A 119 2.82 2.80 -20.87
CA TRP A 119 2.96 3.55 -19.63
C TRP A 119 1.80 3.30 -18.65
N THR A 120 0.55 3.27 -19.12
CA THR A 120 -0.60 2.95 -18.26
C THR A 120 -0.55 1.51 -17.74
N THR A 121 -0.01 0.57 -18.52
CA THR A 121 0.23 -0.81 -18.08
C THR A 121 1.31 -0.87 -16.99
N LEU A 122 2.44 -0.20 -17.20
CA LEU A 122 3.52 -0.07 -16.20
C LEU A 122 3.01 0.57 -14.90
N LYS A 123 2.15 1.59 -15.01
CA LYS A 123 1.52 2.25 -13.86
C LYS A 123 0.66 1.27 -13.05
N LYS A 124 -0.21 0.49 -13.71
CA LYS A 124 -1.05 -0.53 -13.06
C LYS A 124 -0.21 -1.61 -12.36
N GLU A 125 0.90 -2.03 -12.98
CA GLU A 125 1.80 -3.02 -12.38
C GLU A 125 2.50 -2.48 -11.12
N HIS A 126 2.94 -1.21 -11.15
CA HIS A 126 3.55 -0.55 -9.98
C HIS A 126 2.54 -0.27 -8.86
N GLU A 127 1.32 0.13 -9.20
CA GLU A 127 0.23 0.29 -8.23
C GLU A 127 -0.14 -1.04 -7.56
N GLY A 128 -0.03 -2.17 -8.28
CA GLY A 128 -0.26 -3.51 -7.74
C GLY A 128 0.81 -4.00 -6.75
N LYS A 129 2.06 -3.53 -6.88
CA LYS A 129 3.21 -4.05 -6.09
C LYS A 129 3.53 -3.24 -4.81
N GLY A 130 3.01 -2.02 -4.66
CA GLY A 130 3.40 -1.10 -3.57
C GLY A 130 2.57 -1.11 -2.29
N ASP A 131 1.38 -1.74 -2.26
CA ASP A 131 0.35 -1.41 -1.27
C ASP A 131 0.07 -2.49 -0.20
N HIS A 132 0.93 -3.49 -0.05
CA HIS A 132 0.62 -4.67 0.76
C HIS A 132 0.87 -4.53 2.28
N ARG A 133 1.51 -3.45 2.75
CA ARG A 133 1.86 -3.30 4.18
C ARG A 133 1.22 -2.12 4.91
N GLY A 134 0.41 -1.28 4.26
CA GLY A 134 -0.17 -0.09 4.93
C GLY A 134 -1.60 0.32 4.52
N LYS A 135 -2.15 -0.18 3.42
CA LYS A 135 -3.51 0.19 2.97
C LYS A 135 -4.61 -0.84 3.24
N ARG A 136 -4.28 -2.05 3.71
CA ARG A 136 -5.33 -2.99 4.14
C ARG A 136 -6.10 -2.50 5.38
N ASP A 137 -5.49 -1.63 6.18
CA ASP A 137 -6.10 -1.10 7.40
C ASP A 137 -6.99 0.14 7.18
N MET A 138 -7.10 0.67 5.96
CA MET A 138 -7.86 1.90 5.66
C MET A 138 -9.15 1.68 4.86
N LYS A 139 -9.36 0.50 4.27
CA LYS A 139 -10.62 0.17 3.59
C LYS A 139 -11.59 -0.45 4.56
N SER A 140 -12.84 0.00 4.57
CA SER A 140 -13.89 -0.64 5.38
C SER A 140 -14.14 -2.07 4.89
N SER A 141 -14.74 -2.92 5.73
CA SER A 141 -15.11 -4.28 5.32
C SER A 141 -16.03 -4.27 4.10
N GLN A 142 -16.96 -3.30 4.09
CA GLN A 142 -17.92 -3.10 3.03
C GLN A 142 -17.26 -2.68 1.71
N GLU A 143 -16.28 -1.78 1.73
CA GLU A 143 -15.53 -1.39 0.52
C GLU A 143 -14.75 -2.56 -0.08
N ARG A 144 -14.14 -3.40 0.77
CA ARG A 144 -13.44 -4.61 0.31
C ARG A 144 -14.39 -5.62 -0.33
N ASP A 145 -15.57 -5.80 0.25
CA ASP A 145 -16.60 -6.69 -0.29
C ASP A 145 -17.11 -6.18 -1.64
N GLN A 146 -17.32 -4.87 -1.79
CA GLN A 146 -17.70 -4.25 -3.05
C GLN A 146 -16.64 -4.42 -4.14
N GLU A 147 -15.37 -4.19 -3.85
CA GLU A 147 -14.28 -4.43 -4.82
C GLU A 147 -14.17 -5.90 -5.21
N HIS A 148 -14.32 -6.81 -4.25
CA HIS A 148 -14.29 -8.24 -4.51
C HIS A 148 -15.49 -8.68 -5.36
N LEU A 149 -16.68 -8.14 -5.09
CA LEU A 149 -17.87 -8.34 -5.92
C LEU A 149 -17.63 -7.84 -7.35
N GLN A 150 -17.12 -6.62 -7.54
CA GLN A 150 -16.85 -6.08 -8.88
C GLN A 150 -15.89 -6.97 -9.69
N LYS A 151 -14.83 -7.50 -9.05
CA LYS A 151 -13.92 -8.44 -9.69
C LYS A 151 -14.61 -9.74 -10.10
N LEU A 152 -15.36 -10.35 -9.18
CA LEU A 152 -16.12 -11.57 -9.49
C LEU A 152 -17.16 -11.34 -10.59
N THR A 153 -17.86 -10.21 -10.58
CA THR A 153 -18.79 -9.82 -11.65
C THR A 153 -18.10 -9.72 -12.99
N THR A 154 -16.90 -9.15 -13.04
CA THR A 154 -16.13 -9.01 -14.28
C THR A 154 -15.60 -10.35 -14.78
N GLU A 155 -14.99 -11.14 -13.90
CA GLU A 155 -14.32 -12.40 -14.25
C GLU A 155 -15.32 -13.53 -14.57
N LEU A 156 -16.47 -13.53 -13.91
CA LEU A 156 -17.51 -14.56 -14.06
C LEU A 156 -18.73 -14.07 -14.85
N SER A 157 -18.76 -12.81 -15.25
CA SER A 157 -19.89 -12.19 -15.95
C SER A 157 -21.23 -12.44 -15.22
N LEU A 158 -21.27 -12.10 -13.92
CA LEU A 158 -22.42 -12.36 -13.05
C LEU A 158 -23.64 -11.52 -13.45
N ASN A 159 -24.83 -12.11 -13.45
CA ASN A 159 -26.09 -11.37 -13.62
C ASN A 159 -26.54 -10.68 -12.31
N ALA A 160 -27.59 -9.87 -12.36
CA ALA A 160 -28.06 -9.09 -11.21
C ALA A 160 -28.41 -9.96 -9.98
N ASP A 161 -29.11 -11.08 -10.18
CA ASP A 161 -29.49 -11.98 -9.10
C ASP A 161 -28.27 -12.68 -8.46
N GLN A 162 -27.31 -13.07 -9.30
CA GLN A 162 -26.05 -13.65 -8.85
C GLN A 162 -25.22 -12.63 -8.07
N GLN A 163 -25.14 -11.39 -8.56
CA GLN A 163 -24.43 -10.31 -7.87
C GLN A 163 -25.01 -10.05 -6.47
N LYS A 164 -26.35 -10.03 -6.34
CA LYS A 164 -27.02 -9.87 -5.05
C LYS A 164 -26.64 -10.99 -4.08
N LYS A 165 -26.79 -12.25 -4.50
CA LYS A 165 -26.47 -13.42 -3.66
C LYS A 165 -24.98 -13.51 -3.30
N VAL A 166 -24.08 -13.15 -4.23
CA VAL A 166 -22.64 -13.09 -3.96
C VAL A 166 -22.33 -11.96 -2.99
N SER A 167 -22.95 -10.79 -3.13
CA SER A 167 -22.76 -9.67 -2.19
C SER A 167 -23.12 -10.07 -0.76
N GLU A 168 -24.28 -10.69 -0.57
CA GLU A 168 -24.73 -11.18 0.74
C GLU A 168 -23.73 -12.20 1.31
N LEU A 169 -23.27 -13.17 0.50
CA LEU A 169 -22.25 -14.14 0.90
C LEU A 169 -20.93 -13.49 1.34
N LEU A 170 -20.50 -12.42 0.66
CA LEU A 170 -19.28 -11.69 1.03
C LEU A 170 -19.44 -10.92 2.33
N SER A 171 -20.58 -10.24 2.53
CA SER A 171 -20.88 -9.49 3.75
C SER A 171 -21.01 -10.40 4.98
N ASP A 172 -21.66 -11.56 4.86
CA ASP A 172 -21.73 -12.55 5.94
C ASP A 172 -20.33 -13.01 6.37
N ARG A 173 -19.49 -13.33 5.36
CA ARG A 173 -18.13 -13.78 5.60
C ARG A 173 -17.28 -12.68 6.25
N SER A 174 -17.40 -11.44 5.77
CA SER A 174 -16.60 -10.34 6.28
C SER A 174 -17.00 -9.94 7.70
N THR A 175 -18.30 -9.97 8.02
CA THR A 175 -18.84 -9.79 9.38
C THR A 175 -18.32 -10.87 10.33
N LYS A 176 -18.35 -12.14 9.91
CA LYS A 176 -17.79 -13.25 10.70
C LYS A 176 -16.30 -13.04 10.99
N MET A 177 -15.53 -12.61 9.99
CA MET A 177 -14.10 -12.36 10.15
C MET A 177 -13.79 -11.16 11.05
N GLU A 178 -14.58 -10.08 11.00
CA GLU A 178 -14.45 -8.94 11.91
C GLU A 178 -14.75 -9.34 13.37
N MET A 179 -15.79 -10.13 13.61
CA MET A 179 -16.06 -10.66 14.96
C MET A 179 -14.90 -11.49 15.50
N LEU A 180 -14.33 -12.36 14.67
CA LEU A 180 -13.18 -13.20 15.04
C LEU A 180 -11.86 -12.42 15.14
N LYS A 181 -11.75 -11.26 14.48
CA LYS A 181 -10.63 -10.32 14.66
C LYS A 181 -10.77 -9.55 15.97
N LYS A 182 -12.00 -9.10 16.28
CA LYS A 182 -12.31 -8.37 17.52
C LYS A 182 -12.08 -9.25 18.75
N SER A 183 -12.62 -10.47 18.77
CA SER A 183 -12.42 -11.39 19.90
C SER A 183 -10.94 -11.64 20.19
N ARG A 184 -10.10 -11.77 19.16
CA ARG A 184 -8.65 -11.95 19.30
C ARG A 184 -7.90 -10.69 19.73
N LYS A 185 -8.42 -9.51 19.38
CA LYS A 185 -7.85 -8.25 19.85
C LYS A 185 -8.12 -8.05 21.33
N ASP A 186 -9.31 -8.44 21.78
CA ASP A 186 -9.75 -8.28 23.17
C ASP A 186 -9.01 -9.25 24.11
N THR A 187 -8.57 -10.42 23.64
CA THR A 187 -7.81 -11.38 24.47
C THR A 187 -6.37 -10.96 24.74
N GLY A 188 -5.74 -10.13 23.89
CA GLY A 188 -4.36 -9.62 24.06
C GLY A 188 -3.24 -10.67 24.05
N VAL A 189 -3.57 -11.97 24.14
CA VAL A 189 -2.66 -13.11 24.20
C VAL A 189 -2.65 -13.84 22.86
N PRO A 190 -1.48 -14.22 22.32
CA PRO A 190 -1.41 -15.01 21.09
C PRO A 190 -2.09 -16.38 21.29
N PRO A 191 -2.78 -16.92 20.27
CA PRO A 191 -3.46 -18.22 20.39
C PRO A 191 -2.47 -19.33 20.72
N THR A 192 -2.87 -20.25 21.59
CA THR A 192 -2.19 -21.53 21.85
C THR A 192 -2.20 -22.40 20.58
N ASP A 193 -1.34 -23.41 20.53
CA ASP A 193 -1.30 -24.29 19.35
C ASP A 193 -2.58 -25.12 19.17
N ALA A 194 -3.25 -25.47 20.28
CA ALA A 194 -4.57 -26.10 20.26
C ALA A 194 -5.62 -25.16 19.63
N GLU A 195 -5.64 -23.88 20.03
CA GLU A 195 -6.54 -22.87 19.46
C GLU A 195 -6.22 -22.57 17.99
N LYS A 196 -4.94 -22.52 17.60
CA LYS A 196 -4.54 -22.38 16.19
C LYS A 196 -5.06 -23.55 15.36
N LYS A 197 -4.97 -24.78 15.87
CA LYS A 197 -5.46 -25.99 15.18
C LYS A 197 -6.98 -25.95 15.05
N ALA A 198 -7.69 -25.58 16.12
CA ALA A 198 -9.14 -25.40 16.09
C ALA A 198 -9.56 -24.32 15.09
N MET A 199 -8.86 -23.18 15.09
CA MET A 199 -9.11 -22.10 14.14
C MET A 199 -8.85 -22.52 12.69
N LYS A 200 -7.77 -23.26 12.43
CA LYS A 200 -7.48 -23.80 11.09
C LYS A 200 -8.62 -24.72 10.62
N LYS A 201 -9.09 -25.62 11.49
CA LYS A 201 -10.22 -26.51 11.17
C LYS A 201 -11.49 -25.72 10.86
N GLN A 202 -11.84 -24.75 11.70
CA GLN A 202 -12.99 -23.87 11.48
C GLN A 202 -12.88 -23.12 10.15
N MET A 203 -11.69 -22.63 9.81
CA MET A 203 -11.47 -21.91 8.55
C MET A 203 -11.61 -22.82 7.33
N GLU A 204 -11.16 -24.08 7.41
CA GLU A 204 -11.37 -25.07 6.35
C GLU A 204 -12.86 -25.40 6.16
N GLU A 205 -13.62 -25.54 7.25
CA GLU A 205 -15.07 -25.75 7.21
C GLU A 205 -15.79 -24.53 6.60
N ASP A 206 -15.42 -23.31 7.00
CA ASP A 206 -15.97 -22.07 6.46
C ASP A 206 -15.67 -21.92 4.96
N HIS A 207 -14.47 -22.30 4.52
CA HIS A 207 -14.11 -22.33 3.11
C HIS A 207 -14.98 -23.32 2.32
N LYS A 208 -15.21 -24.53 2.83
CA LYS A 208 -16.08 -25.52 2.19
C LYS A 208 -17.54 -25.04 2.13
N ALA A 209 -18.03 -24.43 3.20
CA ALA A 209 -19.38 -23.87 3.24
C ALA A 209 -19.54 -22.73 2.22
N THR A 210 -18.54 -21.85 2.10
CA THR A 210 -18.52 -20.77 1.10
C THR A 210 -18.51 -21.32 -0.32
N ASP A 211 -17.68 -22.32 -0.59
CA ASP A 211 -17.62 -23.00 -1.88
C ASP A 211 -18.98 -23.61 -2.27
N THR A 212 -19.62 -24.31 -1.33
CA THR A 212 -20.96 -24.89 -1.54
C THR A 212 -21.99 -23.81 -1.89
N LYS A 213 -22.01 -22.69 -1.15
CA LYS A 213 -22.91 -21.56 -1.43
C LYS A 213 -22.59 -20.91 -2.77
N MET A 214 -21.31 -20.73 -3.11
CA MET A 214 -20.90 -20.16 -4.40
C MET A 214 -21.33 -21.05 -5.56
N LYS A 215 -21.14 -22.38 -5.45
CA LYS A 215 -21.58 -23.35 -6.46
C LYS A 215 -23.08 -23.30 -6.72
N ALA A 216 -23.88 -23.04 -5.69
CA ALA A 216 -25.33 -22.90 -5.84
C ALA A 216 -25.77 -21.58 -6.52
N ILE A 217 -24.91 -20.55 -6.51
CA ILE A 217 -25.20 -19.25 -7.14
C ILE A 217 -24.74 -19.24 -8.61
N LEU A 218 -23.62 -19.89 -8.90
CA LEU A 218 -22.99 -19.90 -10.21
C LEU A 218 -23.54 -21.03 -11.10
N ASN A 219 -23.54 -20.81 -12.41
CA ASN A 219 -23.74 -21.91 -13.36
C ASN A 219 -22.44 -22.75 -13.51
N ALA A 220 -22.51 -23.84 -14.29
CA ALA A 220 -21.38 -24.77 -14.44
C ALA A 220 -20.10 -24.10 -14.99
N ASP A 221 -20.23 -23.24 -16.00
CA ASP A 221 -19.09 -22.57 -16.63
C ASP A 221 -18.47 -21.52 -15.70
N GLN A 222 -19.31 -20.73 -15.03
CA GLN A 222 -18.89 -19.75 -14.04
C GLN A 222 -18.19 -20.40 -12.85
N TYR A 223 -18.73 -21.52 -12.35
CA TYR A 223 -18.12 -22.26 -11.25
C TYR A 223 -16.75 -22.83 -11.66
N THR A 224 -16.64 -23.36 -12.87
CA THR A 224 -15.35 -23.83 -13.42
C THR A 224 -14.32 -22.70 -13.46
N LYS A 225 -14.68 -21.52 -13.98
CA LYS A 225 -13.80 -20.33 -13.96
C LYS A 225 -13.43 -19.92 -12.54
N TRP A 226 -14.42 -19.87 -11.63
CA TRP A 226 -14.19 -19.49 -10.24
C TRP A 226 -13.22 -20.44 -9.53
N THR A 227 -13.33 -21.75 -9.72
CA THR A 227 -12.38 -22.72 -9.13
C THR A 227 -10.96 -22.58 -9.71
N ALA A 228 -10.82 -22.24 -10.99
CA ALA A 228 -9.54 -21.94 -11.61
C ALA A 228 -8.90 -20.68 -10.99
N ILE A 229 -9.68 -19.61 -10.81
CA ILE A 229 -9.24 -18.37 -10.14
C ILE A 229 -8.78 -18.65 -8.70
N GLN A 230 -9.54 -19.46 -7.95
CA GLN A 230 -9.16 -19.86 -6.59
C GLN A 230 -7.83 -20.64 -6.58
N LYS A 231 -7.65 -21.56 -7.52
CA LYS A 231 -6.42 -22.35 -7.65
C LYS A 231 -5.22 -21.47 -7.99
N GLU A 232 -5.34 -20.59 -8.98
CA GLU A 232 -4.30 -19.65 -9.37
C GLU A 232 -3.88 -18.75 -8.20
N HIS A 233 -4.85 -18.21 -7.46
CA HIS A 233 -4.57 -17.41 -6.27
C HIS A 233 -3.86 -18.23 -5.18
N LYS A 234 -4.28 -19.47 -4.94
CA LYS A 234 -3.62 -20.39 -3.99
C LYS A 234 -2.18 -20.69 -4.39
N ASP A 235 -1.92 -20.92 -5.67
CA ASP A 235 -0.58 -21.23 -6.17
C ASP A 235 0.33 -19.99 -6.11
N LYS A 236 -0.17 -18.80 -6.51
CA LYS A 236 0.53 -17.53 -6.28
C LYS A 236 0.90 -17.32 -4.81
N MET A 237 0.00 -17.65 -3.88
CA MET A 237 0.26 -17.54 -2.44
C MET A 237 1.31 -18.55 -1.94
N LYS A 238 1.40 -19.75 -2.54
CA LYS A 238 2.45 -20.72 -2.22
C LYS A 238 3.80 -20.26 -2.77
N ASP A 239 3.83 -19.72 -3.98
CA ASP A 239 5.06 -19.23 -4.60
C ASP A 239 5.64 -18.06 -3.80
N HIS A 240 4.80 -17.13 -3.33
CA HIS A 240 5.22 -16.06 -2.42
C HIS A 240 5.70 -16.56 -1.06
N LYS A 241 5.31 -17.77 -0.61
CA LYS A 241 5.84 -18.41 0.60
C LYS A 241 7.15 -19.15 0.36
N LYS A 242 7.35 -19.68 -0.85
CA LYS A 242 8.56 -20.44 -1.24
C LYS A 242 9.72 -19.54 -1.66
N ASP A 243 9.40 -18.33 -2.12
CA ASP A 243 10.37 -17.31 -2.50
C ASP A 243 10.27 -16.15 -1.48
N PRO A 244 10.74 -16.33 -0.23
CA PRO A 244 10.93 -15.22 0.69
C PRO A 244 12.12 -14.40 0.17
N LYS A 245 11.93 -13.66 -0.93
CA LYS A 245 12.94 -12.71 -1.40
C LYS A 245 13.09 -11.62 -0.35
N GLN A 246 14.23 -11.71 0.34
CA GLN A 246 15.16 -10.65 0.77
C GLN A 246 14.57 -9.27 1.07
#